data_AF-A0A8D8ZP53-F1
#
_entry.id   AF-A0A8D8ZP53-F1
#
_cell.length_a   1.000
_cell.length_b   1.000
_cell.length_c   1.000
_cell.angle_alpha   90.00
_cell.angle_beta   90.00
_cell.angle_gamma   90.00
#
_symmetry.space_group_name_H-M   'P 1'
#
loop_
_entity.id
_entity.type
_entity.pdbx_description
1 polymer ?
#
loop_
_entity_poly.entity_id
_entity_poly.type
_entity_poly.pdbx_seq_one_letter_code
_entity_poly.pdbx_strand_id
1 'polypeptide(L)'
;CIFLDKLKGESIELIEYTNEETARMSAKKNIVWGFLTIPENFTSGVEQRLLNAMQMDSVDVDLTEMKAELDGTDFIIRNGIMVKLRDAFKKLGLVYSASCNYSKSLVNVPPLKERYLYGTMHTSYTQFSGPAILILVIFYMPYLFTMSALIMEKSKGIIERSIVAGMTILEIIIAHFVVQVILLLFQVILCIVIQYGVFDHPWNGSFTLVFSLLFMQGLVGSLFGILSAFIFRSDGAAGLTLIGTT
;
A
#
# COMPACT_ATOMS: atom_id res chain seq x y z
N CYS A 1 -1.78 2.13 33.74
CA CYS A 1 -1.59 3.48 33.17
C CYS A 1 -2.79 3.74 32.27
N ILE A 2 -3.62 4.76 32.55
CA ILE A 2 -4.92 4.97 31.87
C ILE A 2 -4.76 5.03 30.34
N PHE A 3 -3.66 5.61 29.86
CA PHE A 3 -3.34 5.67 28.44
C PHE A 3 -3.15 4.29 27.80
N LEU A 4 -2.35 3.42 28.43
CA LEU A 4 -2.09 2.06 27.95
C LEU A 4 -3.37 1.20 28.00
N ASP A 5 -4.21 1.39 29.01
CA ASP A 5 -5.48 0.68 29.13
C ASP A 5 -6.46 1.09 28.01
N LYS A 6 -6.45 2.38 27.62
CA LYS A 6 -7.21 2.86 26.45
C LYS A 6 -6.64 2.32 25.13
N LEU A 7 -5.32 2.25 24.98
CA LEU A 7 -4.69 1.66 23.80
C LEU A 7 -4.99 0.16 23.65
N LYS A 8 -4.97 -0.61 24.73
CA LYS A 8 -5.38 -2.04 24.71
C LYS A 8 -6.85 -2.20 24.31
N GLY A 9 -7.70 -1.27 24.70
CA GLY A 9 -9.11 -1.22 24.30
C GLY A 9 -9.35 -0.97 22.81
N GLU A 10 -8.39 -0.37 22.09
CA GLU A 10 -8.47 -0.08 20.65
C GLU A 10 -7.99 -1.26 19.76
N SER A 11 -7.91 -2.47 20.30
CA SER A 11 -7.46 -3.67 19.58
C SER A 11 -6.03 -3.54 19.02
N ILE A 12 -5.13 -2.94 19.80
CA ILE A 12 -3.68 -2.95 19.53
C ILE A 12 -3.05 -3.91 20.54
N GLU A 13 -2.32 -4.91 20.04
CA GLU A 13 -1.49 -5.76 20.89
C GLU A 13 -0.24 -5.01 21.30
N LEU A 14 0.00 -4.89 22.61
CA LEU A 14 1.13 -4.19 23.18
C LEU A 14 2.13 -5.19 23.73
N ILE A 15 3.37 -5.10 23.26
CA ILE A 15 4.51 -5.86 23.77
C ILE A 15 5.45 -4.88 24.47
N GLU A 16 5.74 -5.14 25.74
CA GLU A 16 6.60 -4.29 26.55
C GLU A 16 8.07 -4.65 26.33
N TYR A 17 8.90 -3.63 26.08
CA TYR A 17 10.35 -3.77 25.92
C TYR A 17 11.06 -2.83 26.89
N THR A 18 12.13 -3.31 27.52
CA THR A 18 12.93 -2.51 28.47
C THR A 18 13.88 -1.54 27.77
N ASN A 19 14.38 -1.91 26.57
CA ASN A 19 15.39 -1.14 25.85
C ASN A 19 14.90 -0.76 24.44
N GLU A 20 15.12 0.49 24.04
CA GLU A 20 14.78 0.99 22.70
C GLU A 20 15.44 0.15 21.58
N GLU A 21 16.69 -0.27 21.77
CA GLU A 21 17.40 -1.09 20.77
C GLU A 21 16.75 -2.45 20.55
N THR A 22 16.23 -3.09 21.60
CA THR A 22 15.54 -4.38 21.50
C THR A 22 14.20 -4.25 20.78
N ALA A 23 13.47 -3.15 21.05
CA ALA A 23 12.24 -2.81 20.34
C ALA A 23 12.54 -2.54 18.85
N ARG A 24 13.61 -1.78 18.57
CA ARG A 24 14.04 -1.47 17.20
C ARG A 24 14.47 -2.71 16.43
N MET A 25 15.19 -3.64 17.05
CA MET A 25 15.54 -4.92 16.42
C MET A 25 14.31 -5.78 16.12
N SER A 26 13.33 -5.79 17.04
CA SER A 26 12.07 -6.53 16.85
C SER A 26 11.23 -5.95 15.71
N ALA A 27 11.20 -4.61 15.60
CA ALA A 27 10.57 -3.91 14.48
C ALA A 27 11.28 -4.24 13.15
N LYS A 28 12.62 -4.26 13.11
CA LYS A 28 13.37 -4.65 11.91
C LYS A 28 13.14 -6.10 11.48
N LYS A 29 12.87 -7.00 12.42
CA LYS A 29 12.53 -8.42 12.15
C LYS A 29 11.06 -8.63 11.77
N ASN A 30 10.28 -7.55 11.65
CA ASN A 30 8.86 -7.58 11.36
C ASN A 30 8.03 -8.39 12.39
N ILE A 31 8.50 -8.41 13.64
CA ILE A 31 7.77 -9.00 14.78
C ILE A 31 6.72 -8.00 15.29
N VAL A 32 7.02 -6.69 15.18
CA VAL A 32 6.14 -5.59 15.55
C VAL A 32 6.11 -4.55 14.43
N TRP A 33 4.95 -3.91 14.24
CA TRP A 33 4.73 -2.86 13.22
C TRP A 33 5.39 -1.52 13.57
N GLY A 34 5.84 -1.38 14.81
CA GLY A 34 6.51 -0.21 15.33
C GLY A 34 6.56 -0.24 16.84
N PHE A 35 7.15 0.79 17.43
CA PHE A 35 7.24 0.94 18.87
C PHE A 35 7.04 2.39 19.30
N LEU A 36 6.58 2.56 20.54
CA LEU A 36 6.32 3.85 21.16
C LEU A 36 7.24 3.99 22.37
N THR A 37 8.09 5.00 22.35
CA THR A 37 8.93 5.37 23.50
C THR A 37 8.21 6.46 24.28
N ILE A 38 7.83 6.14 25.51
CA ILE A 38 7.22 7.08 26.46
C ILE A 38 8.33 7.56 27.41
N PRO A 39 8.64 8.86 27.46
CA PRO A 39 9.67 9.37 28.37
C PRO A 39 9.18 9.38 29.82
N GLU A 40 10.09 9.33 30.79
CA GLU A 40 9.76 9.37 32.22
C GLU A 40 9.01 10.66 32.61
N ASN A 41 9.36 11.78 31.98
CA ASN A 41 8.76 13.10 32.20
C ASN A 41 7.47 13.34 31.38
N PHE A 42 6.85 12.28 30.85
CA PHE A 42 5.65 12.39 30.02
C PHE A 42 4.48 13.03 30.77
N THR A 43 4.20 12.58 32.01
CA THR A 43 3.05 13.07 32.78
C THR A 43 3.16 14.56 33.10
N SER A 44 4.33 15.01 33.57
CA SER A 44 4.60 16.43 33.82
C SER A 44 4.53 17.27 32.54
N GLY A 45 4.97 16.70 31.42
CA GLY A 45 4.90 17.36 30.12
C GLY A 45 3.47 17.56 29.61
N VAL A 46 2.62 16.54 29.75
CA VAL A 46 1.19 16.64 29.39
C VAL A 46 0.48 17.68 30.25
N GLU A 47 0.80 17.74 31.55
CA GLU A 47 0.26 18.74 32.46
C GLU A 47 0.68 20.16 32.07
N GLN A 48 1.97 20.39 31.81
CA GLN A 48 2.48 21.69 31.36
C GLN A 48 1.86 22.13 30.04
N ARG A 49 1.65 21.21 29.09
CA ARG A 49 1.02 21.51 27.79
C ARG A 49 -0.47 21.86 27.93
N LEU A 50 -1.14 21.28 28.92
CA LEU A 50 -2.54 21.58 29.23
C LEU A 50 -2.68 22.95 29.91
N LEU A 51 -1.70 23.33 30.73
CA LEU A 51 -1.66 24.62 31.44
C LEU A 51 -1.19 25.78 30.56
N ASN A 52 -0.06 25.61 29.84
CA ASN A 52 0.66 26.67 29.15
C ASN A 52 1.15 26.20 27.76
N ALA A 53 0.23 26.02 26.81
CA ALA A 53 0.57 25.58 25.45
C ALA A 53 1.51 26.54 24.67
N MET A 54 1.65 27.80 25.10
CA MET A 54 2.44 28.84 24.40
C MET A 54 3.87 29.04 24.93
N GLN A 55 4.27 28.38 26.03
CA GLN A 55 5.56 28.63 26.71
C GLN A 55 6.53 27.43 26.72
N MET A 56 6.21 26.33 26.04
CA MET A 56 7.13 25.19 25.99
C MET A 56 8.31 25.47 25.03
N ASP A 57 9.53 25.44 25.55
CA ASP A 57 10.76 25.52 24.75
C ASP A 57 10.98 24.23 23.94
N SER A 58 11.65 24.34 22.78
CA SER A 58 11.84 23.20 21.87
C SER A 58 12.60 22.00 22.47
N VAL A 59 13.41 22.24 23.51
CA VAL A 59 14.18 21.20 24.21
C VAL A 59 13.30 20.43 25.20
N ASP A 60 12.39 21.13 25.90
CA ASP A 60 11.45 20.50 26.83
C ASP A 60 10.42 19.66 26.09
N VAL A 61 10.06 20.05 24.86
CA VAL A 61 9.19 19.27 23.97
C VAL A 61 9.79 17.89 23.68
N ASP A 62 11.07 17.81 23.32
CA ASP A 62 11.71 16.52 22.94
C ASP A 62 11.87 15.53 24.11
N LEU A 63 11.85 16.02 25.36
CA LEU A 63 11.94 15.25 26.59
C LEU A 63 10.56 14.85 27.15
N THR A 64 9.51 15.54 26.73
CA THR A 64 8.13 15.34 27.22
C THR A 64 7.22 14.65 26.21
N GLU A 65 7.56 14.68 24.92
CA GLU A 65 6.79 14.05 23.86
C GLU A 65 7.08 12.55 23.74
N MET A 66 6.02 11.78 23.45
CA MET A 66 6.18 10.39 23.06
C MET A 66 6.82 10.31 21.68
N LYS A 67 7.70 9.33 21.46
CA LYS A 67 8.32 9.09 20.15
C LYS A 67 7.74 7.81 19.57
N ALA A 68 7.04 7.91 18.46
CA ALA A 68 6.55 6.74 17.73
C ALA A 68 7.49 6.45 16.56
N GLU A 69 8.17 5.29 16.61
CA GLU A 69 8.92 4.75 15.47
C GLU A 69 8.08 3.65 14.80
N LEU A 70 7.48 3.97 13.66
CA LEU A 70 6.61 3.06 12.89
C LEU A 70 7.26 2.66 11.56
N ASP A 71 6.83 1.54 10.99
CA ASP A 71 7.12 1.24 9.59
C ASP A 71 6.33 2.18 8.67
N GLY A 72 7.04 2.94 7.83
CA GLY A 72 6.46 3.89 6.89
C GLY A 72 6.10 3.28 5.52
N THR A 73 6.42 2.01 5.30
CA THR A 73 6.18 1.29 4.03
C THR A 73 4.71 0.95 3.84
N ASP A 74 4.01 0.57 4.93
CA ASP A 74 2.58 0.30 4.90
C ASP A 74 1.79 1.54 5.33
N PHE A 75 1.24 2.26 4.36
CA PHE A 75 0.47 3.46 4.61
C PHE A 75 -0.79 3.17 5.45
N ILE A 76 -1.46 2.05 5.19
CA ILE A 76 -2.76 1.71 5.79
C ILE A 76 -2.57 1.37 7.27
N ILE A 77 -1.63 0.47 7.56
CA ILE A 77 -1.33 0.05 8.93
C ILE A 77 -0.78 1.22 9.74
N ARG A 78 0.17 1.99 9.19
CA ARG A 78 0.68 3.21 9.82
C ARG A 78 -0.44 4.16 10.18
N ASN A 79 -1.28 4.53 9.21
CA ASN A 79 -2.34 5.50 9.44
C ASN A 79 -3.38 4.95 10.44
N GLY A 80 -3.68 3.65 10.39
CA GLY A 80 -4.55 2.98 11.36
C GLY A 80 -4.01 3.09 12.80
N ILE A 81 -2.73 2.79 13.01
CA ILE A 81 -2.07 2.91 14.32
C ILE A 81 -2.09 4.37 14.79
N MET A 82 -1.75 5.31 13.90
CA MET A 82 -1.72 6.74 14.22
C MET A 82 -3.09 7.30 14.60
N VAL A 83 -4.16 6.89 13.91
CA VAL A 83 -5.54 7.28 14.24
C VAL A 83 -5.93 6.75 15.62
N LYS A 84 -5.66 5.48 15.91
CA LYS A 84 -5.94 4.87 17.22
C LYS A 84 -5.15 5.52 18.35
N LEU A 85 -3.88 5.84 18.11
CA LEU A 85 -3.03 6.53 19.07
C LEU A 85 -3.55 7.94 19.40
N ARG A 86 -3.95 8.69 18.37
CA ARG A 86 -4.60 10.00 18.54
C ARG A 86 -5.93 9.89 19.29
N ASP A 87 -6.75 8.88 18.99
CA ASP A 87 -8.03 8.67 19.66
C ASP A 87 -7.87 8.25 21.13
N ALA A 88 -6.92 7.36 21.43
CA ALA A 88 -6.57 6.97 22.80
C ALA A 88 -6.09 8.18 23.62
N PHE A 89 -5.26 9.05 23.03
CA PHE A 89 -4.81 10.27 23.67
C PHE A 89 -5.96 11.27 23.90
N LYS A 90 -6.83 11.44 22.90
CA LYS A 90 -8.03 12.28 23.02
C LYS A 90 -8.93 11.81 24.16
N LYS A 91 -9.14 10.49 24.28
CA LYS A 91 -9.91 9.88 25.40
C LYS A 91 -9.25 10.15 26.74
N LEU A 92 -7.92 10.08 26.84
CA LEU A 92 -7.19 10.43 28.05
C LEU A 92 -7.42 11.90 28.43
N GLY A 93 -7.22 12.83 27.48
CA GLY A 93 -7.40 14.25 27.78
C GLY A 93 -8.84 14.62 28.11
N LEU A 94 -9.84 13.92 27.56
CA LEU A 94 -11.25 14.11 27.95
C LEU A 94 -11.48 13.73 29.43
N VAL A 95 -10.92 12.61 29.89
CA VAL A 95 -10.98 12.20 31.29
C VAL A 95 -10.30 13.24 32.19
N TYR A 96 -9.09 13.69 31.83
CA TYR A 96 -8.37 14.72 32.58
C TYR A 96 -9.11 16.07 32.60
N SER A 97 -9.69 16.49 31.48
CA SER A 97 -10.47 17.73 31.40
C SER A 97 -11.73 17.70 32.27
N ALA A 98 -12.38 16.53 32.40
CA ALA A 98 -13.55 16.36 33.26
C ALA A 98 -13.19 16.40 34.74
N SER A 99 -12.02 15.88 35.13
CA SER A 99 -11.55 15.90 36.52
C SER A 99 -11.01 17.27 36.95
N CYS A 100 -10.44 18.06 36.03
CA CYS A 100 -9.75 19.31 36.37
C CYS A 100 -10.38 20.60 35.78
N ASN A 101 -11.56 20.51 35.15
CA ASN A 101 -12.33 21.64 34.59
C ASN A 101 -11.57 22.51 33.56
N TYR A 102 -10.71 21.89 32.74
CA TYR A 102 -9.93 22.56 31.68
C TYR A 102 -10.66 22.62 30.33
N SER A 103 -10.28 23.57 29.48
CA SER A 103 -10.83 23.71 28.12
C SER A 103 -10.53 22.51 27.23
N LYS A 104 -11.57 21.95 26.61
CA LYS A 104 -11.51 20.73 25.78
C LYS A 104 -10.70 20.90 24.48
N SER A 105 -10.37 22.12 24.07
CA SER A 105 -9.69 22.39 22.78
C SER A 105 -8.22 21.97 22.77
N LEU A 106 -7.54 21.94 23.91
CA LEU A 106 -6.10 21.60 24.00
C LEU A 106 -5.83 20.08 23.96
N VAL A 107 -6.88 19.26 24.08
CA VAL A 107 -6.82 17.80 24.14
C VAL A 107 -6.65 17.14 22.76
N ASN A 108 -6.89 17.87 21.68
CA ASN A 108 -7.04 17.27 20.35
C ASN A 108 -5.73 16.95 19.62
N VAL A 109 -4.58 17.45 20.10
CA VAL A 109 -3.28 17.20 19.45
C VAL A 109 -2.34 16.48 20.42
N PRO A 110 -2.08 15.18 20.23
CA PRO A 110 -1.16 14.46 21.09
C PRO A 110 0.28 15.02 20.99
N PRO A 111 1.02 15.06 22.12
CA PRO A 111 2.45 15.32 22.16
C PRO A 111 3.21 14.10 21.63
N LEU A 112 3.19 13.93 20.30
CA LEU A 112 3.74 12.78 19.62
C LEU A 112 4.68 13.21 18.49
N LYS A 113 5.93 12.78 18.59
CA LYS A 113 6.94 12.90 17.55
C LYS A 113 6.98 11.62 16.72
N GLU A 114 6.57 11.73 15.46
CA GLU A 114 6.60 10.63 14.50
C GLU A 114 8.00 10.47 13.91
N ARG A 115 8.48 9.24 13.86
CA ARG A 115 9.71 8.86 13.15
C ARG A 115 9.47 7.53 12.44
N TYR A 116 10.15 7.34 11.31
CA TYR A 116 9.95 6.15 10.47
C TYR A 116 11.20 5.28 10.45
N LEU A 117 11.00 3.96 10.60
CA LEU A 117 12.07 2.97 10.54
C LEU A 117 12.55 2.76 9.11
N TYR A 118 11.58 2.64 8.20
CA TYR A 118 11.72 2.57 6.75
C TYR A 118 10.74 3.55 6.11
N GLY A 119 11.10 4.10 4.95
CA GLY A 119 10.32 5.14 4.27
C GLY A 119 10.63 6.56 4.76
N THR A 120 10.02 7.55 4.12
CA THR A 120 10.19 8.98 4.45
C THR A 120 8.94 9.52 5.15
N MET A 121 9.08 10.67 5.83
CA MET A 121 7.96 11.34 6.50
C MET A 121 6.81 11.74 5.56
N HIS A 122 7.08 11.78 4.25
CA HIS A 122 6.14 12.21 3.21
C HIS A 122 5.82 11.09 2.21
N THR A 123 5.65 9.85 2.67
CA THR A 123 5.06 8.81 1.81
C THR A 123 3.58 9.14 1.57
N SER A 124 3.30 9.67 0.37
CA SER A 124 1.94 9.93 -0.09
C SER A 124 1.20 8.61 -0.35
N TYR A 125 -0.12 8.60 -0.19
CA TYR A 125 -0.96 7.47 -0.56
C TYR A 125 -0.74 7.03 -2.02
N THR A 126 -0.43 7.96 -2.91
CA THR A 126 -0.11 7.70 -4.32
C THR A 126 1.17 6.87 -4.50
N GLN A 127 2.16 7.04 -3.62
CA GLN A 127 3.39 6.25 -3.65
C GLN A 127 3.15 4.83 -3.10
N PHE A 128 2.30 4.67 -2.09
CA PHE A 128 1.93 3.35 -1.61
C PHE A 128 1.09 2.55 -2.62
N SER A 129 0.09 3.21 -3.24
CA SER A 129 -0.84 2.56 -4.17
C SER A 129 -0.30 2.40 -5.60
N GLY A 130 0.66 3.23 -6.00
CA GLY A 130 1.19 3.26 -7.37
C GLY A 130 1.65 1.91 -7.89
N PRO A 131 2.53 1.17 -7.18
CA PRO A 131 2.97 -0.16 -7.61
C PRO A 131 1.84 -1.18 -7.74
N ALA A 132 0.83 -1.14 -6.85
CA ALA A 132 -0.32 -2.03 -6.91
C ALA A 132 -1.18 -1.78 -8.16
N ILE A 133 -1.47 -0.50 -8.46
CA ILE A 133 -2.21 -0.09 -9.66
C ILE A 133 -1.41 -0.42 -10.92
N LEU A 134 -0.09 -0.24 -10.91
CA LEU A 134 0.79 -0.57 -12.02
C LEU A 134 0.73 -2.05 -12.39
N ILE A 135 0.84 -2.94 -11.40
CA ILE A 135 0.74 -4.40 -11.59
C ILE A 135 -0.65 -4.76 -12.12
N LEU A 136 -1.70 -4.12 -11.60
CA LEU A 136 -3.07 -4.33 -12.04
C LEU A 136 -3.23 -3.95 -13.52
N VAL A 137 -2.82 -2.76 -13.93
CA VAL A 137 -2.91 -2.33 -15.34
C VAL A 137 -2.12 -3.26 -16.26
N ILE A 138 -0.90 -3.64 -15.86
CA ILE A 138 -0.01 -4.50 -16.67
C ILE A 138 -0.54 -5.93 -16.82
N PHE A 139 -1.29 -6.42 -15.84
CA PHE A 139 -1.93 -7.73 -15.96
C PHE A 139 -3.26 -7.65 -16.75
N TYR A 140 -4.13 -6.69 -16.40
CA TYR A 140 -5.50 -6.64 -16.88
C TYR A 140 -5.63 -6.19 -18.34
N MET A 141 -4.84 -5.21 -18.79
CA MET A 141 -4.91 -4.72 -20.17
C MET A 141 -4.52 -5.80 -21.19
N PRO A 142 -3.34 -6.45 -21.12
CA PRO A 142 -2.98 -7.51 -22.05
C PRO A 142 -3.94 -8.69 -22.02
N TYR A 143 -4.46 -9.03 -20.82
CA TYR A 143 -5.50 -10.04 -20.65
C TYR A 143 -6.74 -9.71 -21.51
N LEU A 144 -7.32 -8.51 -21.32
CA LEU A 144 -8.56 -8.12 -22.00
C LEU A 144 -8.36 -8.02 -23.51
N PHE A 145 -7.24 -7.42 -23.96
CA PHE A 145 -6.93 -7.30 -25.38
C PHE A 145 -6.79 -8.68 -26.04
N THR A 146 -6.02 -9.57 -25.43
CA THR A 146 -5.77 -10.91 -25.93
C THR A 146 -7.06 -11.74 -26.00
N MET A 147 -7.81 -11.72 -24.90
CA MET A 147 -9.07 -12.44 -24.77
C MET A 147 -10.08 -11.96 -25.82
N SER A 148 -10.30 -10.66 -25.91
CA SER A 148 -11.28 -10.08 -26.84
C SER A 148 -10.89 -10.30 -28.30
N ALA A 149 -9.60 -10.18 -28.64
CA ALA A 149 -9.13 -10.48 -29.99
C ALA A 149 -9.44 -11.93 -30.38
N LEU A 150 -9.11 -12.89 -29.52
CA LEU A 150 -9.30 -14.31 -29.83
C LEU A 150 -10.79 -14.73 -29.84
N ILE A 151 -11.61 -14.19 -28.93
CA ILE A 151 -13.08 -14.42 -28.95
C ILE A 151 -13.71 -13.81 -30.20
N MET A 152 -13.27 -12.61 -30.61
CA MET A 152 -13.74 -11.99 -31.84
C MET A 152 -13.39 -12.83 -33.07
N GLU A 153 -12.17 -13.36 -33.17
CA GLU A 153 -11.78 -14.23 -34.29
C GLU A 153 -12.55 -15.54 -34.32
N LYS A 154 -12.77 -16.14 -33.14
CA LYS A 154 -13.59 -17.33 -32.95
C LYS A 154 -15.03 -17.10 -33.39
N SER A 155 -15.65 -16.01 -32.95
CA SER A 155 -17.04 -15.67 -33.31
C SER A 155 -17.25 -15.38 -34.79
N LYS A 156 -16.23 -14.81 -35.46
CA LYS A 156 -16.24 -14.58 -36.91
C LYS A 156 -15.88 -15.84 -37.73
N GLY A 157 -15.56 -16.95 -37.08
CA GLY A 157 -15.13 -18.19 -37.75
C GLY A 157 -13.78 -18.06 -38.48
N ILE A 158 -12.97 -17.05 -38.14
CA ILE A 158 -11.67 -16.81 -38.79
C ILE A 158 -10.70 -17.94 -38.47
N ILE A 159 -10.75 -18.45 -37.23
CA ILE A 159 -9.94 -19.59 -36.78
C ILE A 159 -10.30 -20.83 -37.61
N GLU A 160 -11.58 -21.12 -37.81
CA GLU A 160 -12.05 -22.29 -38.59
C GLU A 160 -11.61 -22.19 -40.06
N ARG A 161 -11.76 -21.01 -40.68
CA ARG A 161 -11.30 -20.77 -42.05
C ARG A 161 -9.79 -20.93 -42.20
N SER A 162 -9.03 -20.50 -41.19
CA SER A 162 -7.57 -20.61 -41.14
C SER A 162 -7.12 -22.08 -41.08
N ILE A 163 -7.84 -22.90 -40.30
CA ILE A 163 -7.58 -24.35 -40.21
C ILE A 163 -7.90 -25.03 -41.54
N VAL A 164 -9.00 -24.68 -42.20
CA VAL A 164 -9.37 -25.21 -43.53
C VAL A 164 -8.34 -24.83 -44.61
N ALA A 165 -7.70 -23.66 -44.48
CA ALA A 165 -6.61 -23.23 -45.36
C ALA A 165 -5.28 -23.99 -45.12
N GLY A 166 -5.25 -24.92 -44.17
CA GLY A 166 -4.09 -25.77 -43.88
C GLY A 166 -3.17 -25.24 -42.77
N MET A 167 -3.55 -24.16 -42.06
CA MET A 167 -2.78 -23.72 -40.89
C MET A 167 -3.07 -24.57 -39.65
N THR A 168 -2.04 -24.78 -38.84
CA THR A 168 -2.18 -25.45 -37.55
C THR A 168 -2.64 -24.47 -36.47
N ILE A 169 -3.36 -24.98 -35.45
CA ILE A 169 -3.80 -24.16 -34.31
C ILE A 169 -2.59 -23.55 -33.56
N LEU A 170 -1.46 -24.27 -33.51
CA LEU A 170 -0.25 -23.79 -32.85
C LEU A 170 0.35 -22.58 -33.58
N GLU A 171 0.38 -22.57 -34.91
CA GLU A 171 0.86 -21.42 -35.68
C GLU A 171 0.02 -20.16 -35.42
N ILE A 172 -1.30 -20.32 -35.33
CA ILE A 172 -2.23 -19.22 -35.03
C ILE A 172 -1.98 -18.64 -33.63
N ILE A 173 -1.78 -19.51 -32.63
CA ILE A 173 -1.49 -19.10 -31.25
C ILE A 173 -0.13 -18.40 -31.15
N ILE A 174 0.90 -18.94 -31.84
CA ILE A 174 2.24 -18.34 -31.86
C ILE A 174 2.20 -16.97 -32.53
N ALA A 175 1.48 -16.81 -33.64
CA ALA A 175 1.30 -15.52 -34.29
C ALA A 175 0.66 -14.48 -33.35
N HIS A 176 -0.39 -14.88 -32.62
CA HIS A 176 -1.01 -14.03 -31.60
C HIS A 176 -0.04 -13.66 -30.47
N PHE A 177 0.73 -14.64 -29.99
CA PHE A 177 1.69 -14.43 -28.91
C PHE A 177 2.78 -13.43 -29.31
N VAL A 178 3.29 -13.48 -30.54
CA VAL A 178 4.30 -12.52 -31.03
C VAL A 178 3.75 -11.09 -31.04
N VAL A 179 2.52 -10.90 -31.54
CA VAL A 179 1.88 -9.57 -31.54
C VAL A 179 1.66 -9.07 -30.11
N GLN A 180 1.24 -9.95 -29.20
CA GLN A 180 1.05 -9.60 -27.79
C GLN A 180 2.35 -9.18 -27.10
N VAL A 181 3.48 -9.83 -27.37
CA VAL A 181 4.78 -9.44 -26.82
C VAL A 181 5.15 -8.02 -27.23
N ILE A 182 4.91 -7.65 -28.50
CA ILE A 182 5.21 -6.29 -29.00
C ILE A 182 4.30 -5.25 -28.32
N LEU A 183 3.00 -5.54 -28.22
CA LEU A 183 2.06 -4.65 -27.53
C LEU A 183 2.39 -4.50 -26.04
N LEU A 184 2.80 -5.60 -25.39
CA LEU A 184 3.20 -5.60 -23.99
C LEU A 184 4.46 -4.77 -23.76
N LEU A 185 5.46 -4.86 -24.64
CA LEU A 185 6.67 -4.02 -24.55
C LEU A 185 6.30 -2.53 -24.59
N PHE A 186 5.45 -2.14 -25.53
CA PHE A 186 4.96 -0.76 -25.63
C PHE A 186 4.22 -0.33 -24.36
N GLN A 187 3.34 -1.20 -23.84
CA GLN A 187 2.58 -0.93 -22.62
C GLN A 187 3.50 -0.74 -21.40
N VAL A 188 4.46 -1.64 -21.18
CA VAL A 188 5.38 -1.55 -20.03
C VAL A 188 6.19 -0.24 -20.08
N ILE A 189 6.67 0.16 -21.26
CA ILE A 189 7.38 1.43 -21.43
C ILE A 189 6.47 2.61 -21.08
N LEU A 190 5.25 2.65 -21.62
CA LEU A 190 4.29 3.71 -21.36
C LEU A 190 3.95 3.82 -19.87
N CYS A 191 3.73 2.69 -19.19
CA CYS A 191 3.44 2.65 -17.77
C CYS A 191 4.62 3.16 -16.92
N ILE A 192 5.86 2.82 -17.28
CA ILE A 192 7.06 3.35 -16.61
C ILE A 192 7.15 4.87 -16.82
N VAL A 193 6.94 5.37 -18.03
CA VAL A 193 6.97 6.81 -18.33
C VAL A 193 5.93 7.56 -17.50
N ILE A 194 4.71 7.05 -17.40
CA ILE A 194 3.66 7.66 -16.57
C ILE A 194 4.08 7.68 -15.09
N GLN A 195 4.54 6.55 -14.57
CA GLN A 195 4.81 6.42 -13.14
C GLN A 195 5.97 7.30 -12.66
N TYR A 196 7.03 7.43 -13.47
CA TYR A 196 8.22 8.18 -13.08
C TYR A 196 8.26 9.60 -13.65
N GLY A 197 7.64 9.84 -14.81
CA GLY A 197 7.65 11.16 -15.44
C GLY A 197 6.48 12.06 -15.07
N VAL A 198 5.31 11.51 -14.74
CA VAL A 198 4.10 12.29 -14.40
C VAL A 198 3.84 12.30 -12.90
N PHE A 199 4.02 11.15 -12.24
CA PHE A 199 3.73 10.99 -10.82
C PHE A 199 4.94 11.20 -9.89
N ASP A 200 6.10 11.56 -10.45
CA ASP A 200 7.36 11.82 -9.72
C ASP A 200 7.67 10.76 -8.65
N HIS A 201 7.44 9.49 -8.97
CA HIS A 201 7.65 8.41 -8.03
C HIS A 201 9.15 8.20 -7.79
N PRO A 202 9.63 8.08 -6.53
CA PRO A 202 11.05 7.91 -6.26
C PRO A 202 11.55 6.57 -6.82
N TRP A 203 12.53 6.62 -7.71
CA TRP A 203 13.17 5.43 -8.26
C TRP A 203 14.19 4.85 -7.28
N ASN A 204 13.76 3.93 -6.40
CA ASN A 204 14.63 3.23 -5.46
C ASN A 204 14.77 1.76 -5.83
N GLY A 205 15.84 1.41 -6.57
CA GLY A 205 16.16 0.03 -6.95
C GLY A 205 16.69 -0.11 -8.39
N SER A 206 16.95 -1.35 -8.82
CA SER A 206 17.47 -1.59 -10.17
C SER A 206 16.37 -1.54 -11.23
N PHE A 207 16.62 -0.75 -12.29
CA PHE A 207 15.72 -0.63 -13.44
C PHE A 207 15.38 -1.98 -14.09
N THR A 208 16.40 -2.81 -14.30
CA THR A 208 16.26 -4.10 -14.97
C THR A 208 15.33 -5.06 -14.23
N LEU A 209 15.40 -5.12 -12.89
CA LEU A 209 14.50 -5.99 -12.11
C LEU A 209 13.05 -5.55 -12.26
N VAL A 210 12.76 -4.26 -12.09
CA VAL A 210 11.40 -3.73 -12.24
C VAL A 210 10.87 -4.03 -13.64
N PHE A 211 11.65 -3.74 -14.68
CA PHE A 211 11.26 -4.04 -16.05
C PHE A 211 10.98 -5.54 -16.26
N SER A 212 11.85 -6.42 -15.78
CA SER A 212 11.67 -7.87 -15.92
C SER A 212 10.43 -8.41 -15.21
N LEU A 213 10.12 -7.89 -14.00
CA LEU A 213 8.95 -8.29 -13.23
C LEU A 213 7.67 -7.86 -13.91
N LEU A 214 7.60 -6.61 -14.38
CA LEU A 214 6.43 -6.08 -15.09
C LEU A 214 6.22 -6.81 -16.42
N PHE A 215 7.30 -7.10 -17.14
CA PHE A 215 7.23 -7.86 -18.39
C PHE A 215 6.74 -9.29 -18.15
N MET A 216 7.29 -10.00 -17.17
CA MET A 216 6.81 -11.34 -16.79
C MET A 216 5.34 -11.32 -16.36
N GLN A 217 4.93 -10.32 -15.57
CA GLN A 217 3.53 -10.18 -15.15
C GLN A 217 2.57 -10.01 -16.33
N GLY A 218 2.94 -9.19 -17.32
CA GLY A 218 2.13 -8.99 -18.51
C GLY A 218 2.07 -10.22 -19.43
N LEU A 219 3.15 -11.01 -19.48
CA LEU A 219 3.14 -12.30 -20.18
C LEU A 219 2.14 -13.26 -19.53
N VAL A 220 2.13 -13.34 -18.19
CA VAL A 220 1.14 -14.16 -17.46
C VAL A 220 -0.28 -13.68 -17.75
N GLY A 221 -0.53 -12.36 -17.77
CA GLY A 221 -1.84 -11.81 -18.12
C GLY A 221 -2.29 -12.19 -19.54
N SER A 222 -1.37 -12.15 -20.51
CA SER A 222 -1.65 -12.53 -21.90
C SER A 222 -1.98 -14.01 -22.04
N LEU A 223 -1.18 -14.89 -21.41
CA LEU A 223 -1.44 -16.34 -21.38
C LEU A 223 -2.79 -16.68 -20.73
N PHE A 224 -3.13 -15.98 -19.64
CA PHE A 224 -4.43 -16.14 -18.99
C PHE A 224 -5.59 -15.67 -19.87
N GLY A 225 -5.36 -14.65 -20.70
CA GLY A 225 -6.31 -14.19 -21.73
C GLY A 225 -6.57 -15.23 -22.82
N ILE A 226 -5.50 -15.89 -23.30
CA ILE A 226 -5.60 -16.98 -24.27
C ILE A 226 -6.42 -18.13 -23.67
N LEU A 227 -6.09 -18.56 -22.44
CA LEU A 227 -6.82 -19.61 -21.74
C LEU A 227 -8.31 -19.27 -21.59
N SER A 228 -8.62 -18.02 -21.20
CA SER A 228 -10.00 -17.55 -21.03
C SER A 228 -10.78 -17.57 -22.34
N ALA A 229 -10.18 -17.17 -23.45
CA ALA A 229 -10.82 -17.20 -24.76
C ALA A 229 -11.10 -18.63 -25.30
N PHE A 230 -10.36 -19.63 -24.82
CA PHE A 230 -10.70 -21.04 -25.10
C PHE A 230 -11.94 -21.50 -24.33
N ILE A 231 -12.02 -21.16 -23.03
CA ILE A 231 -13.11 -21.57 -22.14
C ILE A 231 -14.41 -20.85 -22.50
N PHE A 232 -14.36 -19.54 -22.70
CA PHE A 232 -15.54 -18.71 -22.89
C PHE A 232 -15.86 -18.48 -24.37
N ARG A 233 -17.13 -18.16 -24.62
CA ARG A 233 -17.64 -17.82 -25.97
C ARG A 233 -18.12 -16.37 -26.07
N SER A 234 -18.26 -15.68 -24.95
CA SER A 234 -18.76 -14.30 -24.88
C SER A 234 -17.72 -13.43 -24.15
N ASP A 235 -17.43 -12.26 -24.72
CA ASP A 235 -16.50 -11.28 -24.16
C ASP A 235 -16.92 -10.85 -22.74
N GLY A 236 -18.22 -10.67 -22.52
CA GLY A 236 -18.76 -10.25 -21.21
C GLY A 236 -18.55 -11.32 -20.13
N ALA A 237 -18.80 -12.59 -20.47
CA ALA A 237 -18.62 -13.71 -19.53
C ALA A 237 -17.15 -13.92 -19.17
N ALA A 238 -16.25 -13.76 -20.15
CA ALA A 238 -14.82 -13.87 -19.93
C ALA A 238 -14.29 -12.69 -19.08
N GLY A 239 -14.74 -11.46 -19.34
CA GLY A 239 -14.41 -10.30 -18.51
C GLY A 239 -14.90 -10.42 -17.06
N LEU A 240 -16.05 -11.06 -16.82
CA LEU A 240 -16.60 -11.30 -15.46
C LEU A 240 -15.74 -12.27 -14.64
N THR A 241 -15.12 -13.28 -15.26
CA THR A 241 -14.22 -14.20 -14.55
C THR A 241 -12.95 -13.54 -14.02
N LEU A 242 -12.52 -12.45 -14.65
CA LEU A 242 -11.38 -11.66 -14.19
C LEU A 242 -11.68 -10.87 -12.91
N ILE A 243 -12.95 -10.54 -12.66
CA ILE A 243 -13.41 -9.81 -11.46
C ILE A 243 -13.71 -10.79 -10.32
N GLY A 244 -13.69 -12.11 -10.58
CA GLY A 244 -13.99 -13.14 -9.60
C GLY A 244 -15.49 -13.28 -9.27
N THR A 245 -16.36 -12.66 -10.07
CA THR A 245 -17.81 -12.82 -9.96
C THR A 245 -18.25 -13.93 -10.90
N THR A 246 -18.18 -15.17 -10.43
CA THR A 246 -18.91 -16.32 -10.97
C THR A 246 -19.98 -16.73 -9.99
#